data_AF-A0AAW9SBQ5-F1
#
_entry.id   AF-A0AAW9SBQ5-F1
#
_cell.length_a   1.000
_cell.length_b   1.000
_cell.length_c   1.000
_cell.angle_alpha   90.00
_cell.angle_beta   90.00
_cell.angle_gamma   90.00
#
_symmetry.space_group_name_H-M   'P 1'
#
loop_
_entity.id
_entity.type
_entity.pdbx_description
1 polymer ?
#
loop_
_entity_poly.entity_id
_entity_poly.type
_entity_poly.pdbx_seq_one_letter_code
_entity_poly.pdbx_strand_id
1 'polypeptide(L)'
;MDTIEALKKSTLFKDLSRQALEKIAKVAKLRQYFPEDSIVYQGKPSDSLYLIVNGIVTIKNEMDKKEKILAYLMPGMTFGEVGILENQPRSATVCALSDVDVLVISRHDFLDILHEYPKVTIELAKMLGRYLVEASRRMSYGKRDGKVVLIYDLSHAEGSTTLGNLIASNIREKSRKSTIYVEYPHPERIINDLPVQKDQAIYPHPAGHEVLVSYKEKELMPHSARNTLMLDSLLGDYDNVIIGVNAKAQVELDELLNYAKQVILYIPCRTNIIRKVEQVEKHIRNHSRANSINLLKIINRYQEENGAISYWQDRIDFQLPHLKQFPDIPQLQPVPIQLAKVVNKLINRMERTNQIAIYIPSTVNINETSDTRPFVQTTSNFLAERFGGSTTKEAQGVWNSEHTGLVDEKVYIVSSYATQADMNRHMDDVVDYVKQIKSELKQEAMALEINQQLALI
;
A
#
# COMPACT_ATOMS: atom_id res chain seq x y z
N MET A 1 -31.95 -24.58 1.07
CA MET A 1 -31.51 -24.18 2.42
C MET A 1 -32.72 -23.82 3.26
N ASP A 2 -32.71 -24.12 4.56
CA ASP A 2 -33.74 -23.64 5.50
C ASP A 2 -33.56 -22.14 5.74
N THR A 3 -34.61 -21.35 5.50
CA THR A 3 -34.61 -19.88 5.66
C THR A 3 -34.33 -19.48 7.12
N ILE A 4 -34.80 -20.29 8.08
CA ILE A 4 -34.59 -20.04 9.51
C ILE A 4 -33.11 -20.20 9.86
N GLU A 5 -32.44 -21.21 9.33
CA GLU A 5 -31.00 -21.38 9.52
C GLU A 5 -30.19 -20.23 8.93
N ALA A 6 -30.56 -19.76 7.74
CA ALA A 6 -29.90 -18.61 7.11
C ALA A 6 -30.04 -17.34 7.95
N LEU A 7 -31.25 -17.06 8.46
CA LEU A 7 -31.49 -15.93 9.37
C LEU A 7 -30.67 -16.09 10.67
N LYS A 8 -30.59 -17.29 11.23
CA LYS A 8 -29.82 -17.55 12.46
C LYS A 8 -28.31 -17.39 12.29
N LYS A 9 -27.77 -17.61 11.07
CA LYS A 9 -26.36 -17.38 10.73
C LYS A 9 -26.06 -15.91 10.40
N SER A 10 -27.09 -15.07 10.24
CA SER A 10 -26.91 -13.66 9.91
C SER A 10 -26.37 -12.84 11.07
N THR A 11 -25.67 -11.75 10.73
CA THR A 11 -25.21 -10.76 11.71
C THR A 11 -26.36 -10.06 12.44
N LEU A 12 -27.50 -9.89 11.75
CA LEU A 12 -28.62 -9.05 12.20
C LEU A 12 -29.67 -9.82 13.02
N PHE A 13 -29.90 -11.11 12.72
CA PHE A 13 -30.99 -11.90 13.31
C PHE A 13 -30.52 -13.07 14.21
N LYS A 14 -29.21 -13.30 14.36
CA LYS A 14 -28.63 -14.42 15.13
C LYS A 14 -29.16 -14.62 16.55
N ASP A 15 -29.52 -13.53 17.25
CA ASP A 15 -29.88 -13.53 18.67
C ASP A 15 -31.41 -13.62 18.91
N LEU A 16 -32.18 -13.84 17.84
CA LEU A 16 -33.63 -13.99 17.91
C LEU A 16 -34.06 -15.41 18.31
N SER A 17 -35.22 -15.50 18.96
CA SER A 17 -35.84 -16.79 19.27
C SER A 17 -36.30 -17.49 17.99
N ARG A 18 -36.41 -18.82 18.02
CA ARG A 18 -36.90 -19.60 16.87
C ARG A 18 -38.27 -19.11 16.37
N GLN A 19 -39.18 -18.77 17.28
CA GLN A 19 -40.50 -18.26 16.93
C GLN A 19 -40.44 -16.90 16.20
N ALA A 20 -39.51 -16.01 16.59
CA ALA A 20 -39.30 -14.75 15.89
C ALA A 20 -38.68 -14.97 14.50
N LEU A 21 -37.71 -15.88 14.38
CA LEU A 21 -37.13 -16.26 13.10
C LEU A 21 -38.17 -16.87 12.15
N GLU A 22 -39.10 -17.68 12.66
CA GLU A 22 -40.21 -18.25 11.89
C GLU A 22 -41.16 -17.18 11.34
N LYS A 23 -41.42 -16.11 12.13
CA LYS A 23 -42.21 -14.96 11.64
C LYS A 23 -41.48 -14.21 10.53
N ILE A 24 -40.19 -13.92 10.71
CA ILE A 24 -39.38 -13.21 9.70
C ILE A 24 -39.24 -14.06 8.43
N ALA A 25 -39.06 -15.38 8.56
CA ALA A 25 -38.97 -16.29 7.44
C ALA A 25 -40.23 -16.30 6.55
N LYS A 26 -41.41 -16.00 7.09
CA LYS A 26 -42.67 -15.93 6.31
C LYS A 26 -42.74 -14.72 5.39
N VAL A 27 -42.08 -13.62 5.73
CA VAL A 27 -42.07 -12.39 4.91
C VAL A 27 -40.83 -12.29 4.02
N ALA A 28 -39.77 -13.06 4.32
CA ALA A 28 -38.57 -13.14 3.51
C ALA A 28 -38.78 -13.95 2.22
N LYS A 29 -38.31 -13.44 1.09
CA LYS A 29 -38.38 -14.12 -0.22
C LYS A 29 -36.99 -14.45 -0.73
N LEU A 30 -36.75 -15.72 -1.06
CA LEU A 30 -35.49 -16.15 -1.68
C LEU A 30 -35.42 -15.65 -3.13
N ARG A 31 -34.28 -15.08 -3.51
CA ARG A 31 -33.93 -14.67 -4.88
C ARG A 31 -32.53 -15.14 -5.21
N GLN A 32 -32.34 -15.56 -6.45
CA GLN A 32 -31.05 -15.99 -6.99
C GLN A 32 -30.58 -15.00 -8.04
N TYR A 33 -29.26 -14.77 -8.06
CA TYR A 33 -28.55 -13.94 -9.03
C TYR A 33 -27.28 -14.67 -9.49
N PHE A 34 -26.84 -14.39 -10.71
CA PHE A 34 -25.65 -14.98 -11.32
C PHE A 34 -24.51 -13.95 -11.37
N PRO A 35 -23.25 -14.37 -11.58
CA PRO A 35 -22.13 -13.44 -11.72
C PRO A 35 -22.43 -12.30 -12.68
N GLU A 36 -22.00 -11.09 -12.32
CA GLU A 36 -22.22 -9.83 -13.03
C GLU A 36 -23.65 -9.25 -12.94
N ASP A 37 -24.63 -9.98 -12.42
CA ASP A 37 -25.97 -9.43 -12.20
C ASP A 37 -25.94 -8.25 -11.22
N SER A 38 -26.62 -7.17 -11.58
CA SER A 38 -26.85 -6.05 -10.66
C SER A 38 -28.10 -6.32 -9.82
N ILE A 39 -27.90 -6.46 -8.51
CA ILE A 39 -28.96 -6.75 -7.55
C ILE A 39 -29.71 -5.46 -7.17
N VAL A 40 -28.97 -4.38 -6.97
CA VAL A 40 -29.54 -3.02 -6.81
C VAL A 40 -28.67 -2.00 -7.53
N TYR A 41 -29.28 -0.89 -7.94
CA TYR A 41 -28.58 0.21 -8.62
C TYR A 41 -28.56 1.47 -7.75
N GLN A 42 -27.42 2.15 -7.73
CA GLN A 42 -27.26 3.46 -7.13
C GLN A 42 -28.33 4.45 -7.65
N GLY A 43 -28.84 5.30 -6.77
CA GLY A 43 -29.87 6.29 -7.08
C GLY A 43 -31.29 5.75 -7.29
N LYS A 44 -31.49 4.42 -7.28
CA LYS A 44 -32.85 3.84 -7.27
C LYS A 44 -33.49 3.91 -5.88
N PRO A 45 -34.83 3.80 -5.77
CA PRO A 45 -35.49 3.76 -4.47
C PRO A 45 -35.01 2.63 -3.55
N SER A 46 -34.98 2.89 -2.24
CA SER A 46 -34.61 1.90 -1.21
C SER A 46 -35.85 1.19 -0.66
N ASP A 47 -36.21 0.10 -1.32
CA ASP A 47 -37.48 -0.62 -1.19
C ASP A 47 -37.39 -1.97 -0.45
N SER A 48 -36.18 -2.51 -0.28
CA SER A 48 -35.93 -3.82 0.34
C SER A 48 -34.57 -3.92 1.02
N LEU A 49 -34.51 -4.73 2.08
CA LEU A 49 -33.29 -5.25 2.69
C LEU A 49 -32.96 -6.61 2.07
N TYR A 50 -31.68 -6.88 1.88
CA TYR A 50 -31.19 -8.15 1.36
C TYR A 50 -30.25 -8.80 2.37
N LEU A 51 -30.47 -10.08 2.68
CA LEU A 51 -29.56 -10.91 3.46
C LEU A 51 -28.91 -11.94 2.53
N ILE A 52 -27.59 -11.95 2.46
CA ILE A 52 -26.84 -12.90 1.64
C ILE A 52 -26.85 -14.26 2.33
N VAL A 53 -27.37 -15.27 1.65
CA VAL A 53 -27.45 -16.65 2.12
C VAL A 53 -26.28 -17.46 1.57
N ASN A 54 -25.94 -17.24 0.31
CA ASN A 54 -24.86 -17.89 -0.40
C ASN A 54 -24.25 -16.91 -1.42
N GLY A 55 -22.98 -17.10 -1.75
CA GLY A 55 -22.28 -16.28 -2.73
C GLY A 55 -21.71 -14.96 -2.20
N ILE A 56 -21.21 -14.15 -3.12
CA ILE A 56 -20.44 -12.93 -2.86
C ILE A 56 -21.02 -11.79 -3.69
N VAL A 57 -21.16 -10.62 -3.08
CA VAL A 57 -21.56 -9.40 -3.81
C VAL A 57 -20.54 -8.29 -3.64
N THR A 58 -20.43 -7.44 -4.64
CA THR A 58 -19.60 -6.22 -4.64
C THR A 58 -20.48 -5.01 -4.45
N ILE A 59 -20.07 -4.08 -3.58
CA ILE A 59 -20.63 -2.73 -3.52
C ILE A 59 -19.76 -1.83 -4.38
N LYS A 60 -20.36 -1.18 -5.37
CA LYS A 60 -19.70 -0.25 -6.28
C LYS A 60 -20.33 1.14 -6.15
N ASN A 61 -19.50 2.18 -6.17
CA ASN A 61 -19.96 3.55 -6.29
C ASN A 61 -19.41 4.14 -7.58
N GLU A 62 -20.28 4.77 -8.36
CA GLU A 62 -19.91 5.55 -9.53
C GLU A 62 -19.67 6.99 -9.09
N MET A 63 -18.39 7.41 -9.06
CA MET A 63 -17.99 8.81 -8.91
C MET A 63 -17.12 9.19 -10.11
N ASP A 64 -17.39 10.32 -10.74
CA ASP A 64 -16.61 10.88 -11.86
C ASP A 64 -16.35 9.90 -13.03
N LYS A 65 -17.37 9.10 -13.40
CA LYS A 65 -17.31 8.06 -14.46
C LYS A 65 -16.25 6.97 -14.23
N LYS A 66 -15.79 6.78 -13.00
CA LYS A 66 -14.96 5.65 -12.59
C LYS A 66 -15.72 4.80 -11.58
N GLU A 67 -15.86 3.52 -11.86
CA GLU A 67 -16.36 2.57 -10.88
C GLU A 67 -15.29 2.34 -9.81
N LYS A 68 -15.67 2.58 -8.54
CA LYS A 68 -14.85 2.20 -7.39
C LYS A 68 -15.58 1.14 -6.59
N ILE A 69 -14.94 -0.01 -6.41
CA ILE A 69 -15.40 -1.04 -5.47
C ILE A 69 -15.18 -0.50 -4.05
N LEU A 70 -16.26 -0.41 -3.27
CA LEU A 70 -16.25 0.07 -1.89
C LEU A 70 -16.08 -1.06 -0.87
N ALA A 71 -16.68 -2.22 -1.15
CA ALA A 71 -16.66 -3.37 -0.26
C ALA A 71 -17.11 -4.66 -0.98
N TYR A 72 -16.79 -5.80 -0.36
CA TYR A 72 -17.32 -7.11 -0.69
C TYR A 72 -18.16 -7.60 0.49
N LEU A 73 -19.33 -8.17 0.21
CA LEU A 73 -20.22 -8.73 1.23
C LEU A 73 -20.39 -10.23 1.03
N MET A 74 -20.54 -10.94 2.16
CA MET A 74 -20.46 -12.39 2.27
C MET A 74 -21.74 -12.98 2.89
N PRO A 75 -21.92 -14.32 2.87
CA PRO A 75 -23.04 -14.95 3.54
C PRO A 75 -23.16 -14.54 5.01
N GLY A 76 -24.39 -14.28 5.45
CA GLY A 76 -24.72 -13.76 6.77
C GLY A 76 -24.65 -12.23 6.90
N MET A 77 -24.15 -11.52 5.89
CA MET A 77 -24.17 -10.05 5.83
C MET A 77 -25.44 -9.55 5.13
N THR A 78 -25.85 -8.33 5.48
CA THR A 78 -26.99 -7.65 4.86
C THR A 78 -26.54 -6.44 4.05
N PHE A 79 -27.37 -6.03 3.08
CA PHE A 79 -27.23 -4.75 2.40
C PHE A 79 -28.59 -4.11 2.11
N GLY A 80 -28.57 -2.78 1.92
CA GLY A 80 -29.75 -2.00 1.60
C GLY A 80 -30.44 -1.34 2.79
N GLU A 81 -29.87 -1.49 3.98
CA GLU A 81 -30.37 -0.95 5.25
C GLU A 81 -30.30 0.58 5.31
N VAL A 82 -29.20 1.19 4.86
CA VAL A 82 -28.95 2.64 5.02
C VAL A 82 -30.03 3.47 4.34
N GLY A 83 -30.30 3.20 3.06
CA GLY A 83 -31.32 3.94 2.31
C GLY A 83 -32.75 3.69 2.83
N ILE A 84 -33.00 2.56 3.50
CA ILE A 84 -34.27 2.34 4.18
C ILE A 84 -34.40 3.30 5.38
N LEU A 85 -33.40 3.28 6.26
CA LEU A 85 -33.39 4.07 7.50
C LEU A 85 -33.39 5.58 7.25
N GLU A 86 -32.59 6.05 6.28
CA GLU A 86 -32.49 7.47 5.95
C GLU A 86 -33.63 7.97 5.05
N ASN A 87 -34.46 7.06 4.54
CA ASN A 87 -35.46 7.34 3.51
C ASN A 87 -34.83 8.03 2.27
N GLN A 88 -33.67 7.51 1.83
CA GLN A 88 -32.90 8.01 0.69
C GLN A 88 -32.80 6.96 -0.42
N PRO A 89 -32.51 7.36 -1.67
CA PRO A 89 -32.14 6.43 -2.73
C PRO A 89 -30.93 5.56 -2.34
N ARG A 90 -30.74 4.45 -3.06
CA ARG A 90 -29.58 3.55 -2.88
C ARG A 90 -28.29 4.35 -3.03
N SER A 91 -27.42 4.27 -2.02
CA SER A 91 -26.14 4.98 -1.98
C SER A 91 -25.07 4.38 -2.90
N ALA A 92 -25.25 3.14 -3.34
CA ALA A 92 -24.31 2.40 -4.16
C ALA A 92 -25.02 1.30 -4.97
N THR A 93 -24.37 0.85 -6.04
CA THR A 93 -24.77 -0.32 -6.84
C THR A 93 -24.23 -1.58 -6.17
N VAL A 94 -25.01 -2.67 -6.16
CA VAL A 94 -24.55 -3.97 -5.67
C VAL A 94 -24.63 -4.98 -6.79
N CYS A 95 -23.52 -5.65 -7.11
CA CYS A 95 -23.43 -6.65 -8.17
C CYS A 95 -23.01 -8.02 -7.61
N ALA A 96 -23.60 -9.09 -8.12
CA ALA A 96 -23.19 -10.45 -7.84
C ALA A 96 -21.80 -10.74 -8.45
N LEU A 97 -20.94 -11.36 -7.66
CA LEU A 97 -19.57 -11.73 -8.06
C LEU A 97 -19.43 -13.26 -8.25
N SER A 98 -20.37 -14.01 -7.69
CA SER A 98 -20.55 -15.45 -7.86
C SER A 98 -22.03 -15.73 -8.12
N ASP A 99 -22.44 -17.00 -8.14
CA ASP A 99 -23.85 -17.33 -7.90
C ASP A 99 -24.23 -16.86 -6.49
N VAL A 100 -25.29 -16.06 -6.37
CA VAL A 100 -25.72 -15.44 -5.10
C VAL A 100 -27.17 -15.79 -4.81
N ASP A 101 -27.40 -16.30 -3.61
CA ASP A 101 -28.75 -16.42 -3.04
C ASP A 101 -28.94 -15.36 -1.96
N VAL A 102 -30.04 -14.62 -2.03
CA VAL A 102 -30.42 -13.62 -1.03
C VAL A 102 -31.84 -13.82 -0.53
N LEU A 103 -32.06 -13.57 0.76
CA LEU A 103 -33.39 -13.34 1.31
C LEU A 103 -33.72 -11.86 1.22
N VAL A 104 -34.82 -11.55 0.55
CA VAL A 104 -35.34 -10.19 0.35
C VAL A 104 -36.47 -9.93 1.33
N ILE A 105 -36.34 -8.88 2.13
CA ILE A 105 -37.37 -8.40 3.06
C ILE A 105 -37.78 -7.00 2.61
N SER A 106 -39.07 -6.76 2.43
CA SER A 106 -39.54 -5.45 1.96
C SER A 106 -39.24 -4.35 2.98
N ARG A 107 -39.17 -3.09 2.54
CA ARG A 107 -39.00 -1.93 3.41
C ARG A 107 -40.02 -1.92 4.55
N HIS A 108 -41.29 -2.19 4.23
CA HIS A 108 -42.37 -2.19 5.21
C HIS A 108 -42.15 -3.27 6.26
N ASP A 109 -41.94 -4.52 5.83
CA ASP A 109 -41.71 -5.65 6.73
C ASP A 109 -40.45 -5.44 7.58
N PHE A 110 -39.39 -4.86 7.00
CA PHE A 110 -38.16 -4.60 7.72
C PHE A 110 -38.35 -3.56 8.83
N LEU A 111 -39.05 -2.46 8.54
CA LEU A 111 -39.36 -1.44 9.55
C LEU A 111 -40.24 -2.03 10.67
N ASP A 112 -41.22 -2.88 10.33
CA ASP A 112 -42.05 -3.55 11.33
C ASP A 112 -41.23 -4.51 12.20
N ILE A 113 -40.28 -5.24 11.62
CA ILE A 113 -39.32 -6.09 12.35
C ILE A 113 -38.48 -5.26 13.33
N LEU A 114 -38.00 -4.08 12.93
CA LEU A 114 -37.21 -3.21 13.82
C LEU A 114 -38.04 -2.69 15.01
N HIS A 115 -39.34 -2.44 14.80
CA HIS A 115 -40.26 -2.04 15.87
C HIS A 115 -40.62 -3.22 16.80
N GLU A 116 -40.93 -4.40 16.23
CA GLU A 116 -41.36 -5.58 16.99
C GLU A 116 -40.19 -6.23 17.77
N TYR A 117 -38.97 -6.17 17.23
CA TYR A 117 -37.78 -6.81 17.81
C TYR A 117 -36.63 -5.82 18.05
N PRO A 118 -36.64 -5.05 19.16
CA PRO A 118 -35.60 -4.05 19.46
C PRO A 118 -34.16 -4.58 19.49
N LYS A 119 -33.97 -5.88 19.75
CA LYS A 119 -32.65 -6.53 19.65
C LYS A 119 -32.04 -6.41 18.24
N VAL A 120 -32.86 -6.53 17.20
CA VAL A 120 -32.44 -6.35 15.80
C VAL A 120 -31.97 -4.92 15.58
N THR A 121 -32.70 -3.94 16.11
CA THR A 121 -32.35 -2.51 16.03
C THR A 121 -31.02 -2.20 16.72
N ILE A 122 -30.74 -2.83 17.87
CA ILE A 122 -29.45 -2.70 18.56
C ILE A 122 -28.31 -3.31 17.73
N GLU A 123 -28.49 -4.51 17.16
CA GLU A 123 -27.46 -5.13 16.32
C GLU A 123 -27.22 -4.34 15.02
N LEU A 124 -28.28 -3.77 14.43
CA LEU A 124 -28.19 -2.84 13.30
C LEU A 124 -27.37 -1.59 13.67
N ALA A 125 -27.67 -0.95 14.80
CA ALA A 125 -26.93 0.21 15.27
C ALA A 125 -25.44 -0.10 15.51
N LYS A 126 -25.13 -1.26 16.13
CA LYS A 126 -23.75 -1.72 16.30
C LYS A 126 -23.06 -1.97 14.96
N MET A 127 -23.77 -2.53 13.98
CA MET A 127 -23.25 -2.78 12.64
C MET A 127 -22.90 -1.47 11.93
N LEU A 128 -23.83 -0.51 11.90
CA LEU A 128 -23.61 0.81 11.30
C LEU A 128 -22.51 1.59 12.03
N GLY A 129 -22.43 1.50 13.36
CA GLY A 129 -21.35 2.07 14.15
C GLY A 129 -19.98 1.53 13.75
N ARG A 130 -19.85 0.22 13.49
CA ARG A 130 -18.62 -0.38 12.96
C ARG A 130 -18.29 0.16 11.56
N TYR A 131 -19.28 0.25 10.67
CA TYR A 131 -19.07 0.81 9.33
C TYR A 131 -18.60 2.26 9.36
N LEU A 132 -19.15 3.08 10.25
CA LEU A 132 -18.70 4.47 10.44
C LEU A 132 -17.25 4.54 10.92
N VAL A 133 -16.86 3.70 11.89
CA VAL A 133 -15.47 3.65 12.37
C VAL A 133 -14.54 3.19 11.25
N GLU A 134 -14.90 2.16 10.49
CA GLU A 134 -14.12 1.66 9.35
C GLU A 134 -14.01 2.68 8.22
N ALA A 135 -15.10 3.36 7.87
CA ALA A 135 -15.11 4.41 6.85
C ALA A 135 -14.29 5.63 7.28
N SER A 136 -14.41 6.07 8.55
CA SER A 136 -13.61 7.15 9.13
C SER A 136 -12.13 6.80 9.19
N ARG A 137 -11.81 5.54 9.51
CA ARG A 137 -10.47 4.98 9.41
C ARG A 137 -9.96 5.07 7.97
N ARG A 138 -10.70 4.57 6.97
CA ARG A 138 -10.34 4.68 5.54
C ARG A 138 -10.13 6.11 5.06
N MET A 139 -10.97 7.06 5.50
CA MET A 139 -10.80 8.49 5.20
C MET A 139 -9.56 9.08 5.87
N SER A 140 -9.27 8.67 7.11
CA SER A 140 -8.02 9.02 7.79
C SER A 140 -6.80 8.41 7.11
N TYR A 141 -6.96 7.22 6.50
CA TYR A 141 -5.92 6.52 5.73
C TYR A 141 -5.69 7.12 4.35
N GLY A 142 -6.67 7.81 3.78
CA GLY A 142 -6.45 8.70 2.62
C GLY A 142 -5.42 9.81 2.85
N LYS A 143 -4.97 10.00 4.11
CA LYS A 143 -3.85 10.85 4.51
C LYS A 143 -2.61 10.08 5.01
N ARG A 144 -2.66 8.76 5.22
CA ARG A 144 -1.48 7.97 5.59
C ARG A 144 -0.80 7.51 4.31
N ASP A 145 0.32 8.15 3.99
CA ASP A 145 1.21 7.76 2.90
C ASP A 145 2.02 6.51 3.29
N GLY A 146 1.30 5.42 3.59
CA GLY A 146 1.87 4.17 4.10
C GLY A 146 2.86 3.56 3.10
N LYS A 147 4.01 3.14 3.59
CA LYS A 147 5.09 2.59 2.76
C LYS A 147 4.91 1.08 2.62
N VAL A 148 4.54 0.63 1.42
CA VAL A 148 4.55 -0.79 1.08
C VAL A 148 5.88 -1.18 0.43
N VAL A 149 6.55 -2.17 1.02
CA VAL A 149 7.77 -2.79 0.50
C VAL A 149 7.46 -4.25 0.16
N LEU A 150 7.59 -4.61 -1.11
CA LEU A 150 7.48 -6.00 -1.55
C LEU A 150 8.86 -6.64 -1.64
N ILE A 151 9.02 -7.83 -1.07
CA ILE A 151 10.19 -8.69 -1.22
C ILE A 151 9.76 -9.89 -2.03
N TYR A 152 10.08 -9.90 -3.32
CA TYR A 152 9.69 -10.97 -4.22
C TYR A 152 10.77 -12.06 -4.26
N ASP A 153 10.51 -13.17 -3.60
CA ASP A 153 11.38 -14.35 -3.56
C ASP A 153 11.07 -15.27 -4.75
N LEU A 154 11.99 -15.33 -5.70
CA LEU A 154 11.81 -16.03 -6.97
C LEU A 154 11.84 -17.56 -6.87
N SER A 155 12.34 -18.13 -5.78
CA SER A 155 12.66 -19.56 -5.73
C SER A 155 12.57 -20.21 -4.35
N HIS A 156 11.92 -19.58 -3.35
CA HIS A 156 12.03 -20.03 -1.95
C HIS A 156 13.49 -20.04 -1.48
N ALA A 157 14.25 -19.01 -1.84
CA ALA A 157 15.65 -18.93 -1.46
C ALA A 157 15.78 -18.76 0.06
N GLU A 158 16.71 -19.49 0.66
CA GLU A 158 16.97 -19.40 2.11
C GLU A 158 17.25 -17.97 2.56
N GLY A 159 16.75 -17.60 3.74
CA GLY A 159 16.99 -16.29 4.34
C GLY A 159 16.14 -15.14 3.78
N SER A 160 15.21 -15.39 2.85
CA SER A 160 14.26 -14.36 2.40
C SER A 160 13.36 -13.86 3.53
N THR A 161 12.81 -14.77 4.33
CA THR A 161 12.01 -14.47 5.53
C THR A 161 12.82 -13.71 6.59
N THR A 162 14.04 -14.15 6.86
CA THR A 162 14.96 -13.45 7.77
C THR A 162 15.28 -12.05 7.28
N LEU A 163 15.56 -11.87 5.98
CA LEU A 163 15.80 -10.55 5.40
C LEU A 163 14.58 -9.64 5.54
N GLY A 164 13.37 -10.15 5.30
CA GLY A 164 12.14 -9.40 5.49
C GLY A 164 11.96 -8.89 6.91
N ASN A 165 12.21 -9.74 7.90
CA ASN A 165 12.16 -9.36 9.32
C ASN A 165 13.29 -8.39 9.71
N LEU A 166 14.50 -8.56 9.17
CA LEU A 166 15.60 -7.61 9.38
C LEU A 166 15.26 -6.23 8.79
N ILE A 167 14.65 -6.19 7.61
CA ILE A 167 14.18 -4.94 7.00
C ILE A 167 13.10 -4.30 7.87
N ALA A 168 12.08 -5.05 8.30
CA ALA A 168 11.02 -4.56 9.16
C ALA A 168 11.56 -3.99 10.48
N SER A 169 12.45 -4.72 11.14
CA SER A 169 13.14 -4.31 12.36
C SER A 169 13.94 -3.02 12.16
N ASN A 170 14.75 -2.92 11.10
CA ASN A 170 15.57 -1.73 10.83
C ASN A 170 14.73 -0.50 10.46
N ILE A 171 13.65 -0.69 9.69
CA ILE A 171 12.71 0.39 9.36
C ILE A 171 12.03 0.87 10.65
N ARG A 172 11.56 -0.05 11.50
CA ARG A 172 10.96 0.27 12.79
C ARG A 172 11.93 1.05 13.68
N GLU A 173 13.18 0.59 13.80
CA GLU A 173 14.20 1.24 14.62
C GLU A 173 14.48 2.68 14.17
N LYS A 174 14.67 2.89 12.85
CA LYS A 174 15.01 4.20 12.28
C LYS A 174 13.83 5.17 12.25
N SER A 175 12.66 4.70 11.83
CA SER A 175 11.47 5.55 11.63
C SER A 175 10.64 5.73 12.89
N ARG A 176 10.73 4.80 13.86
CA ARG A 176 9.85 4.67 15.03
C ARG A 176 8.36 4.53 14.71
N LYS A 177 8.02 4.28 13.44
CA LYS A 177 6.65 4.16 12.94
C LYS A 177 6.09 2.75 13.10
N SER A 178 4.77 2.59 13.08
CA SER A 178 4.15 1.25 13.14
C SER A 178 4.56 0.44 11.92
N THR A 179 5.06 -0.77 12.14
CA THR A 179 5.68 -1.58 11.09
C THR A 179 5.25 -3.02 11.23
N ILE A 180 4.76 -3.62 10.14
CA ILE A 180 4.36 -5.02 10.10
C ILE A 180 5.09 -5.76 8.97
N TYR A 181 5.47 -7.00 9.26
CA TYR A 181 5.92 -7.97 8.27
C TYR A 181 4.86 -9.05 8.04
N VAL A 182 4.68 -9.47 6.79
CA VAL A 182 3.75 -10.54 6.42
C VAL A 182 4.31 -11.35 5.26
N GLU A 183 4.06 -12.66 5.28
CA GLU A 183 4.33 -13.54 4.15
C GLU A 183 3.05 -13.83 3.36
N TYR A 184 3.15 -13.66 2.06
CA TYR A 184 2.05 -13.75 1.12
C TYR A 184 2.31 -14.85 0.07
N PRO A 185 1.30 -15.68 -0.27
CA PRO A 185 -0.09 -15.63 0.20
C PRO A 185 -0.34 -16.31 1.55
N HIS A 186 0.61 -17.09 2.06
CA HIS A 186 0.45 -17.83 3.31
C HIS A 186 1.65 -17.60 4.24
N PRO A 187 1.44 -17.48 5.57
CA PRO A 187 2.50 -17.21 6.52
C PRO A 187 3.18 -18.48 7.05
N GLU A 188 3.01 -19.61 6.37
CA GLU A 188 3.47 -20.92 6.87
C GLU A 188 4.97 -20.99 7.13
N ARG A 189 5.82 -20.31 6.33
CA ARG A 189 7.26 -20.38 6.57
C ARG A 189 7.61 -19.67 7.87
N ILE A 190 7.08 -18.47 8.07
CA ILE A 190 7.36 -17.72 9.30
C ILE A 190 6.69 -18.31 10.55
N ILE A 191 5.53 -18.97 10.43
CA ILE A 191 4.86 -19.62 11.57
C ILE A 191 5.75 -20.71 12.17
N ASN A 192 6.44 -21.49 11.32
CA ASN A 192 7.31 -22.58 11.79
C ASN A 192 8.51 -22.07 12.61
N ASP A 193 8.96 -20.85 12.33
CA ASP A 193 10.14 -20.25 12.95
C ASP A 193 9.80 -19.39 14.18
N LEU A 194 8.52 -19.11 14.42
CA LEU A 194 8.06 -18.25 15.50
C LEU A 194 7.33 -19.05 16.60
N PRO A 195 7.46 -18.64 17.87
CA PRO A 195 6.71 -19.23 18.97
C PRO A 195 5.26 -18.71 19.00
N VAL A 196 4.45 -19.07 18.00
CA VAL A 196 3.08 -18.58 17.80
C VAL A 196 2.06 -19.46 18.52
N GLN A 197 1.06 -18.86 19.16
CA GLN A 197 -0.09 -19.59 19.73
C GLN A 197 -1.12 -19.94 18.65
N LYS A 198 -1.89 -21.03 18.80
CA LYS A 198 -2.81 -21.55 17.76
C LYS A 198 -3.87 -20.55 17.28
N ASP A 199 -4.23 -19.56 18.09
CA ASP A 199 -5.26 -18.55 17.83
C ASP A 199 -4.70 -17.13 17.64
N GLN A 200 -3.37 -16.98 17.68
CA GLN A 200 -2.72 -15.70 17.54
C GLN A 200 -2.70 -15.26 16.07
N ALA A 201 -3.28 -14.09 15.77
CA ALA A 201 -3.26 -13.50 14.43
C ALA A 201 -2.02 -12.63 14.18
N ILE A 202 -1.54 -11.94 15.22
CA ILE A 202 -0.41 -11.01 15.17
C ILE A 202 0.61 -11.42 16.23
N TYR A 203 1.85 -11.60 15.81
CA TYR A 203 3.00 -11.86 16.67
C TYR A 203 3.79 -10.57 16.93
N PRO A 204 3.83 -10.06 18.18
CA PRO A 204 4.63 -8.89 18.53
C PRO A 204 6.10 -9.30 18.64
N HIS A 205 6.91 -8.91 17.66
CA HIS A 205 8.31 -9.29 17.61
C HIS A 205 9.11 -8.53 18.69
N PRO A 206 10.10 -9.16 19.37
CA PRO A 206 10.97 -8.47 20.33
C PRO A 206 11.76 -7.27 19.78
N ALA A 207 11.82 -7.11 18.45
CA ALA A 207 12.50 -6.00 17.78
C ALA A 207 11.57 -4.78 17.59
N GLY A 208 10.32 -4.87 18.06
CA GLY A 208 9.37 -3.77 18.09
C GLY A 208 8.48 -3.63 16.85
N HIS A 209 8.68 -4.46 15.82
CA HIS A 209 7.73 -4.63 14.72
C HIS A 209 6.75 -5.77 15.01
N GLU A 210 5.69 -5.86 14.23
CA GLU A 210 4.71 -6.95 14.33
C GLU A 210 4.80 -7.88 13.13
N VAL A 211 4.38 -9.13 13.30
CA VAL A 211 4.32 -10.12 12.23
C VAL A 211 2.90 -10.63 12.10
N LEU A 212 2.32 -10.56 10.90
CA LEU A 212 1.04 -11.20 10.62
C LEU A 212 1.27 -12.70 10.41
N VAL A 213 0.70 -13.51 11.30
CA VAL A 213 0.90 -14.96 11.35
C VAL A 213 -0.37 -15.74 11.04
N SER A 214 -1.50 -15.08 10.88
CA SER A 214 -2.72 -15.70 10.37
C SER A 214 -3.59 -14.68 9.66
N TYR A 215 -4.11 -15.07 8.51
CA TYR A 215 -5.21 -14.37 7.89
C TYR A 215 -6.51 -14.85 8.54
N LYS A 216 -7.38 -13.92 8.96
CA LYS A 216 -8.81 -14.24 9.09
C LYS A 216 -9.39 -14.36 7.68
N GLU A 217 -8.94 -15.37 6.94
CA GLU A 217 -9.39 -15.62 5.58
C GLU A 217 -10.86 -16.01 5.63
N LYS A 218 -11.69 -15.23 4.93
CA LYS A 218 -13.01 -15.70 4.51
C LYS A 218 -12.75 -16.40 3.18
N GLU A 219 -12.45 -17.70 3.22
CA GLU A 219 -12.12 -18.56 2.05
C GLU A 219 -13.07 -18.37 0.85
N LEU A 220 -14.30 -17.93 1.14
CA LEU A 220 -15.33 -17.64 0.16
C LEU A 220 -15.07 -16.41 -0.74
N MET A 221 -14.04 -15.57 -0.53
CA MET A 221 -13.80 -14.34 -1.35
C MET A 221 -12.88 -14.59 -2.56
N PRO A 222 -13.04 -13.88 -3.71
CA PRO A 222 -12.05 -13.97 -4.79
C PRO A 222 -10.71 -13.42 -4.33
N HIS A 223 -9.63 -13.92 -4.91
CA HIS A 223 -8.27 -13.55 -4.53
C HIS A 223 -8.05 -12.03 -4.56
N SER A 224 -8.57 -11.36 -5.59
CA SER A 224 -8.48 -9.90 -5.74
C SER A 224 -9.09 -9.10 -4.60
N ALA A 225 -10.27 -9.51 -4.16
CA ALA A 225 -10.95 -8.93 -3.02
C ALA A 225 -10.18 -9.13 -1.71
N ARG A 226 -9.63 -10.34 -1.52
CA ARG A 226 -8.86 -10.69 -0.32
C ARG A 226 -7.62 -9.80 -0.20
N ASN A 227 -6.90 -9.62 -1.30
CA ASN A 227 -5.67 -8.84 -1.34
C ASN A 227 -5.92 -7.36 -1.06
N THR A 228 -6.89 -6.76 -1.75
CA THR A 228 -7.29 -5.37 -1.51
C THR A 228 -7.72 -5.16 -0.06
N LEU A 229 -8.58 -6.02 0.50
CA LEU A 229 -9.05 -5.86 1.88
C LEU A 229 -7.94 -6.06 2.91
N MET A 230 -7.05 -7.03 2.68
CA MET A 230 -5.88 -7.26 3.54
C MET A 230 -4.95 -6.05 3.52
N LEU A 231 -4.61 -5.53 2.33
CA LEU A 231 -3.75 -4.36 2.20
C LEU A 231 -4.38 -3.10 2.77
N ASP A 232 -5.66 -2.85 2.51
CA ASP A 232 -6.38 -1.70 3.07
C ASP A 232 -6.45 -1.76 4.60
N SER A 233 -6.63 -2.96 5.17
CA SER A 233 -6.59 -3.16 6.62
C SER A 233 -5.19 -2.88 7.18
N LEU A 234 -4.15 -3.42 6.54
CA LEU A 234 -2.77 -3.24 7.01
C LEU A 234 -2.29 -1.80 6.88
N LEU A 235 -2.54 -1.14 5.75
CA LEU A 235 -2.25 0.29 5.55
C LEU A 235 -3.07 1.17 6.49
N GLY A 236 -4.16 0.62 7.01
CA GLY A 236 -4.91 1.25 8.07
C GLY A 236 -4.19 1.26 9.40
N ASP A 237 -3.65 0.12 9.82
CA ASP A 237 -3.09 -0.01 11.17
C ASP A 237 -1.58 0.32 11.21
N TYR A 238 -0.88 0.25 10.07
CA TYR A 238 0.57 0.36 9.97
C TYR A 238 1.05 1.43 8.98
N ASP A 239 2.08 2.19 9.38
CA ASP A 239 2.76 3.14 8.52
C ASP A 239 3.69 2.45 7.50
N ASN A 240 4.27 1.31 7.87
CA ASN A 240 5.15 0.51 7.02
C ASN A 240 4.63 -0.93 6.93
N VAL A 241 4.41 -1.43 5.72
CA VAL A 241 3.96 -2.79 5.45
C VAL A 241 5.01 -3.49 4.59
N ILE A 242 5.68 -4.49 5.14
CA ILE A 242 6.68 -5.30 4.44
C ILE A 242 6.07 -6.65 4.10
N ILE A 243 6.04 -6.99 2.81
CA ILE A 243 5.38 -8.20 2.31
C ILE A 243 6.42 -9.10 1.64
N GLY A 244 6.68 -10.27 2.22
CA GLY A 244 7.43 -11.35 1.58
C GLY A 244 6.53 -12.12 0.62
N VAL A 245 6.74 -11.94 -0.69
CA VAL A 245 5.93 -12.57 -1.74
C VAL A 245 6.65 -13.81 -2.26
N ASN A 246 5.94 -14.93 -2.22
CA ASN A 246 6.42 -16.21 -2.72
C ASN A 246 6.22 -16.31 -4.26
N ALA A 247 7.24 -16.77 -4.99
CA ALA A 247 7.22 -17.02 -6.44
C ALA A 247 6.05 -17.84 -7.01
N LYS A 248 5.33 -18.64 -6.20
CA LYS A 248 4.12 -19.33 -6.66
C LYS A 248 2.94 -18.37 -6.89
N ALA A 249 2.99 -17.16 -6.33
CA ALA A 249 1.96 -16.13 -6.40
C ALA A 249 1.97 -15.32 -7.72
N GLN A 250 2.41 -15.90 -8.84
CA GLN A 250 2.66 -15.13 -10.07
C GLN A 250 1.37 -14.49 -10.66
N VAL A 251 0.19 -15.02 -10.31
CA VAL A 251 -1.14 -14.47 -10.68
C VAL A 251 -1.56 -13.31 -9.77
N GLU A 252 -0.87 -13.06 -8.65
CA GLU A 252 -1.30 -12.14 -7.57
C GLU A 252 -0.37 -10.91 -7.42
N LEU A 253 0.70 -10.82 -8.20
CA LEU A 253 1.70 -9.75 -8.08
C LEU A 253 1.14 -8.38 -8.49
N ASP A 254 0.25 -8.31 -9.49
CA ASP A 254 -0.24 -7.05 -10.06
C ASP A 254 -1.03 -6.22 -9.05
N GLU A 255 -1.84 -6.88 -8.24
CA GLU A 255 -2.62 -6.24 -7.20
C GLU A 255 -1.73 -5.66 -6.11
N LEU A 256 -0.69 -6.40 -5.69
CA LEU A 256 0.28 -5.92 -4.72
C LEU A 256 1.11 -4.75 -5.29
N LEU A 257 1.46 -4.80 -6.57
CA LEU A 257 2.23 -3.75 -7.26
C LEU A 257 1.49 -2.40 -7.28
N ASN A 258 0.15 -2.40 -7.29
CA ASN A 258 -0.64 -1.16 -7.22
C ASN A 258 -0.40 -0.35 -5.94
N TYR A 259 0.03 -1.00 -4.86
CA TYR A 259 0.29 -0.37 -3.56
C TYR A 259 1.79 -0.19 -3.28
N ALA A 260 2.65 -0.97 -3.96
CA ALA A 260 4.08 -0.98 -3.72
C ALA A 260 4.77 0.31 -4.18
N LYS A 261 5.50 0.96 -3.27
CA LYS A 261 6.48 2.01 -3.64
C LYS A 261 7.86 1.44 -3.90
N GLN A 262 8.16 0.31 -3.27
CA GLN A 262 9.45 -0.37 -3.33
C GLN A 262 9.23 -1.85 -3.60
N VAL A 263 9.96 -2.38 -4.56
CA VAL A 263 10.06 -3.82 -4.83
C VAL A 263 11.52 -4.24 -4.71
N ILE A 264 11.75 -5.35 -4.03
CA ILE A 264 13.04 -6.00 -3.86
C ILE A 264 12.94 -7.38 -4.50
N LEU A 265 13.68 -7.63 -5.57
CA LEU A 265 13.85 -8.97 -6.12
C LEU A 265 14.92 -9.69 -5.32
N TYR A 266 14.51 -10.75 -4.63
CA TYR A 266 15.41 -11.63 -3.89
C TYR A 266 15.81 -12.81 -4.79
N ILE A 267 17.07 -12.83 -5.20
CA ILE A 267 17.57 -13.67 -6.31
C ILE A 267 18.57 -14.70 -5.77
N PRO A 268 18.34 -16.01 -5.91
CA PRO A 268 19.38 -17.01 -5.63
C PRO A 268 20.53 -16.89 -6.65
N CYS A 269 21.78 -17.14 -6.23
CA CYS A 269 22.94 -17.11 -7.14
C CYS A 269 23.05 -18.39 -8.00
N ARG A 270 22.07 -18.61 -8.89
CA ARG A 270 22.00 -19.75 -9.82
C ARG A 270 21.75 -19.30 -11.26
N THR A 271 22.26 -20.06 -12.23
CA THR A 271 22.14 -19.75 -13.66
C THR A 271 20.71 -19.94 -14.19
N ASN A 272 19.99 -20.94 -13.66
CA ASN A 272 18.63 -21.28 -14.11
C ASN A 272 17.56 -20.21 -13.76
N ILE A 273 17.85 -19.27 -12.86
CA ILE A 273 16.89 -18.23 -12.45
C ILE A 273 16.92 -16.99 -13.34
N ILE A 274 17.97 -16.81 -14.15
CA ILE A 274 18.25 -15.58 -14.92
C ILE A 274 17.03 -15.19 -15.78
N ARG A 275 16.51 -16.12 -16.58
CA ARG A 275 15.34 -15.86 -17.44
C ARG A 275 14.10 -15.45 -16.64
N LYS A 276 13.90 -16.05 -15.46
CA LYS A 276 12.75 -15.74 -14.59
C LYS A 276 12.89 -14.33 -14.00
N VAL A 277 14.10 -13.92 -13.61
CA VAL A 277 14.38 -12.56 -13.15
C VAL A 277 14.06 -11.54 -14.25
N GLU A 278 14.54 -11.76 -15.47
CA GLU A 278 14.29 -10.85 -16.60
C GLU A 278 12.79 -10.70 -16.92
N GLN A 279 12.04 -11.81 -16.86
CA GLN A 279 10.59 -11.80 -17.05
C GLN A 279 9.87 -10.99 -15.96
N VAL A 280 10.20 -11.23 -14.69
CA VAL A 280 9.57 -10.53 -13.56
C VAL A 280 9.97 -9.04 -13.54
N GLU A 281 11.23 -8.71 -13.83
CA GLU A 281 11.69 -7.33 -13.95
C GLU A 281 10.93 -6.59 -15.05
N LYS A 282 10.79 -7.20 -16.23
CA LYS A 282 10.00 -6.61 -17.33
C LYS A 282 8.53 -6.43 -16.94
N HIS A 283 7.95 -7.40 -16.25
CA HIS A 283 6.57 -7.37 -15.78
C HIS A 283 6.31 -6.21 -14.81
N ILE A 284 7.17 -6.02 -13.81
CA ILE A 284 7.09 -4.91 -12.84
C ILE A 284 7.27 -3.55 -13.53
N ARG A 285 8.21 -3.45 -14.47
CA ARG A 285 8.46 -2.21 -15.23
C ARG A 285 7.29 -1.84 -16.14
N ASN A 286 6.58 -2.82 -16.69
CA ASN A 286 5.39 -2.57 -17.52
C ASN A 286 4.17 -2.16 -16.67
N HIS A 287 4.06 -2.67 -15.44
CA HIS A 287 2.97 -2.34 -14.52
C HIS A 287 3.15 -1.00 -13.81
N SER A 288 4.38 -0.58 -13.57
CA SER A 288 4.62 0.78 -13.07
C SER A 288 4.43 1.78 -14.21
N ARG A 289 3.54 2.76 -14.00
CA ARG A 289 3.62 4.00 -14.79
C ARG A 289 5.06 4.50 -14.67
N ALA A 290 5.65 4.95 -15.78
CA ALA A 290 7.04 5.37 -15.83
C ALA A 290 7.44 6.14 -14.55
N ASN A 291 8.23 5.49 -13.68
CA ASN A 291 8.87 6.00 -12.46
C ASN A 291 8.14 5.96 -11.09
N SER A 292 7.06 5.19 -10.88
CA SER A 292 6.44 5.14 -9.53
C SER A 292 7.00 4.07 -8.57
N ILE A 293 7.60 2.99 -9.08
CA ILE A 293 8.10 1.87 -8.26
C ILE A 293 9.64 1.85 -8.30
N ASN A 294 10.26 1.93 -7.12
CA ASN A 294 11.70 1.69 -7.00
C ASN A 294 11.96 0.17 -6.98
N LEU A 295 12.76 -0.34 -7.92
CA LEU A 295 13.09 -1.76 -8.05
C LEU A 295 14.55 -1.98 -7.65
N LEU A 296 14.79 -2.85 -6.67
CA LEU A 296 16.13 -3.24 -6.22
C LEU A 296 16.35 -4.74 -6.40
N LYS A 297 17.54 -5.13 -6.86
CA LYS A 297 17.95 -6.53 -7.03
C LYS A 297 18.97 -6.92 -5.97
N ILE A 298 18.64 -7.94 -5.18
CA ILE A 298 19.51 -8.48 -4.16
C ILE A 298 19.83 -9.92 -4.51
N ILE A 299 21.11 -10.24 -4.67
CA ILE A 299 21.55 -11.61 -4.85
C ILE A 299 21.90 -12.26 -3.51
N ASN A 300 21.34 -13.44 -3.29
CA ASN A 300 21.66 -14.33 -2.18
C ASN A 300 22.75 -15.31 -2.62
N ARG A 301 23.91 -15.19 -1.98
CA ARG A 301 25.08 -16.04 -2.18
C ARG A 301 25.09 -17.32 -1.34
N TYR A 302 24.00 -17.67 -0.68
CA TYR A 302 23.93 -18.90 0.11
C TYR A 302 24.28 -20.16 -0.71
N GLN A 303 23.88 -20.19 -1.98
CA GLN A 303 24.26 -21.22 -2.94
C GLN A 303 24.84 -20.54 -4.18
N GLU A 304 26.13 -20.73 -4.45
CA GLU A 304 26.87 -20.04 -5.51
C GLU A 304 27.21 -20.94 -6.69
N GLU A 305 26.84 -20.53 -7.89
CA GLU A 305 27.31 -21.11 -9.16
C GLU A 305 28.26 -20.12 -9.88
N ASN A 306 29.47 -20.54 -10.23
CA ASN A 306 30.48 -19.68 -10.89
C ASN A 306 29.95 -18.95 -12.14
N GLY A 307 29.13 -19.64 -12.96
CA GLY A 307 28.52 -19.05 -14.16
C GLY A 307 27.48 -17.96 -13.84
N ALA A 308 26.80 -18.03 -12.69
CA ALA A 308 25.84 -17.02 -12.26
C ALA A 308 26.56 -15.75 -11.76
N ILE A 309 27.65 -15.89 -11.02
CA ILE A 309 28.38 -14.75 -10.45
C ILE A 309 28.82 -13.76 -11.53
N SER A 310 29.39 -14.27 -12.63
CA SER A 310 29.83 -13.43 -13.75
C SER A 310 28.68 -12.68 -14.41
N TYR A 311 27.51 -13.32 -14.56
CA TYR A 311 26.34 -12.66 -15.13
C TYR A 311 25.83 -11.51 -14.24
N TRP A 312 25.87 -11.69 -12.92
CA TRP A 312 25.25 -10.78 -11.96
C TRP A 312 26.11 -9.58 -11.53
N GLN A 313 27.43 -9.59 -11.73
CA GLN A 313 28.38 -8.58 -11.21
C GLN A 313 27.92 -7.13 -11.40
N ASP A 314 27.48 -6.76 -12.61
CA ASP A 314 27.07 -5.38 -12.93
C ASP A 314 25.54 -5.22 -13.04
N ARG A 315 24.78 -6.23 -12.62
CA ARG A 315 23.31 -6.31 -12.82
C ARG A 315 22.50 -6.37 -11.53
N ILE A 316 23.16 -6.21 -10.38
CA ILE A 316 22.57 -6.27 -9.04
C ILE A 316 22.82 -4.97 -8.28
N ASP A 317 21.90 -4.63 -7.37
CA ASP A 317 22.06 -3.47 -6.50
C ASP A 317 22.80 -3.83 -5.20
N PHE A 318 22.53 -5.02 -4.67
CA PHE A 318 23.14 -5.51 -3.44
C PHE A 318 23.47 -6.99 -3.53
N GLN A 319 24.49 -7.37 -2.77
CA GLN A 319 24.93 -8.75 -2.64
C GLN A 319 24.98 -9.12 -1.17
N LEU A 320 24.21 -10.15 -0.79
CA LEU A 320 24.33 -10.72 0.54
C LEU A 320 25.67 -11.47 0.68
N PRO A 321 26.32 -11.41 1.86
CA PRO A 321 27.48 -12.25 2.11
C PRO A 321 27.08 -13.73 2.09
N HIS A 322 28.04 -14.61 1.80
CA HIS A 322 27.84 -16.04 2.01
C HIS A 322 27.76 -16.33 3.51
N LEU A 323 26.60 -16.79 3.98
CA LEU A 323 26.36 -17.14 5.38
C LEU A 323 26.15 -18.64 5.49
N LYS A 324 26.77 -19.29 6.49
CA LYS A 324 26.52 -20.72 6.77
C LYS A 324 25.11 -20.96 7.31
N GLN A 325 24.58 -19.98 8.04
CA GLN A 325 23.23 -19.98 8.61
C GLN A 325 22.76 -18.53 8.74
N PHE A 326 21.49 -18.28 8.45
CA PHE A 326 20.87 -16.99 8.70
C PHE A 326 20.48 -16.84 10.18
N PRO A 327 20.43 -15.61 10.72
CA PRO A 327 19.93 -15.38 12.08
C PRO A 327 18.51 -15.91 12.27
N ASP A 328 18.26 -16.48 13.44
CA ASP A 328 16.92 -16.94 13.81
C ASP A 328 15.98 -15.75 13.96
N ILE A 329 14.75 -15.89 13.46
CA ILE A 329 13.78 -14.80 13.44
C ILE A 329 13.42 -14.35 14.85
N PRO A 330 13.08 -15.22 15.84
CA PRO A 330 12.69 -14.76 17.18
C PRO A 330 13.75 -13.89 17.87
N GLN A 331 15.02 -14.14 17.57
CA GLN A 331 16.17 -13.48 18.18
C GLN A 331 17.12 -13.00 17.07
N LEU A 332 16.68 -12.03 16.26
CA LEU A 332 17.45 -11.39 15.17
C LEU A 332 18.81 -10.80 15.61
N GLN A 333 19.27 -10.99 16.84
CA GLN A 333 20.51 -10.49 17.41
C GLN A 333 21.31 -11.65 18.02
N PRO A 334 22.63 -11.75 17.74
CA PRO A 334 23.45 -10.83 16.95
C PRO A 334 23.37 -11.10 15.43
N VAL A 335 23.22 -10.04 14.63
CA VAL A 335 23.32 -10.12 13.17
C VAL A 335 24.80 -10.15 12.75
N PRO A 336 25.23 -11.03 11.82
CA PRO A 336 26.57 -10.98 11.25
C PRO A 336 26.91 -9.59 10.70
N ILE A 337 28.08 -9.04 11.05
CA ILE A 337 28.49 -7.66 10.70
C ILE A 337 28.37 -7.39 9.19
N GLN A 338 28.75 -8.35 8.36
CA GLN A 338 28.67 -8.21 6.90
C GLN A 338 27.21 -8.10 6.42
N LEU A 339 26.30 -8.88 7.00
CA LEU A 339 24.88 -8.81 6.69
C LEU A 339 24.29 -7.47 7.16
N ALA A 340 24.61 -7.06 8.39
CA ALA A 340 24.17 -5.77 8.94
C ALA A 340 24.62 -4.58 8.09
N LYS A 341 25.84 -4.61 7.52
CA LYS A 341 26.33 -3.57 6.59
C LYS A 341 25.48 -3.50 5.31
N VAL A 342 25.15 -4.66 4.71
CA VAL A 342 24.35 -4.71 3.48
C VAL A 342 22.92 -4.25 3.74
N VAL A 343 22.29 -4.74 4.82
CA VAL A 343 20.94 -4.32 5.23
C VAL A 343 20.91 -2.81 5.49
N ASN A 344 21.88 -2.26 6.21
CA ASN A 344 21.93 -0.81 6.45
C ASN A 344 22.03 0.01 5.16
N LYS A 345 22.85 -0.40 4.20
CA LYS A 345 22.95 0.27 2.90
C LYS A 345 21.64 0.16 2.11
N LEU A 346 21.01 -1.00 2.12
CA LEU A 346 19.70 -1.24 1.51
C LEU A 346 18.64 -0.30 2.09
N ILE A 347 18.51 -0.27 3.41
CA ILE A 347 17.54 0.59 4.10
C ILE A 347 17.81 2.06 3.80
N ASN A 348 19.06 2.51 3.85
CA ASN A 348 19.39 3.89 3.51
C ASN A 348 19.01 4.23 2.06
N ARG A 349 19.16 3.30 1.11
CA ARG A 349 18.71 3.48 -0.28
C ARG A 349 17.19 3.50 -0.40
N MET A 350 16.49 2.68 0.37
CA MET A 350 15.02 2.64 0.41
C MET A 350 14.39 3.86 1.08
N GLU A 351 15.08 4.51 2.02
CA GLU A 351 14.62 5.72 2.71
C GLU A 351 14.88 7.01 1.93
N ARG A 352 15.64 6.95 0.82
CA ARG A 352 15.86 8.08 -0.10
C ARG A 352 14.65 8.33 -0.99
N THR A 353 13.51 8.58 -0.37
CA THR A 353 12.23 8.86 -1.03
C THR A 353 11.98 10.35 -1.19
N ASN A 354 12.73 11.20 -0.46
CA ASN A 354 12.58 12.63 -0.60
C ASN A 354 13.40 13.13 -1.79
N GLN A 355 12.80 13.99 -2.60
CA GLN A 355 13.48 14.68 -3.68
C GLN A 355 13.59 16.16 -3.34
N ILE A 356 14.78 16.71 -3.53
CA ILE A 356 15.04 18.13 -3.46
C ILE A 356 15.56 18.61 -4.82
N ALA A 357 15.08 19.75 -5.30
CA ALA A 357 15.55 20.34 -6.54
C ALA A 357 15.66 21.86 -6.42
N ILE A 358 16.81 22.40 -6.83
CA ILE A 358 17.08 23.83 -6.90
C ILE A 358 17.08 24.24 -8.37
N TYR A 359 16.31 25.26 -8.68
CA TYR A 359 16.16 25.80 -10.03
C TYR A 359 17.11 26.98 -10.20
N ILE A 360 18.08 26.84 -11.10
CA ILE A 360 19.12 27.83 -11.36
C ILE A 360 18.83 28.50 -12.70
N PRO A 361 18.46 29.78 -12.71
CA PRO A 361 18.19 30.49 -13.95
C PRO A 361 19.46 30.61 -14.81
N SER A 362 19.27 30.77 -16.12
CA SER A 362 20.35 31.12 -17.06
C SER A 362 20.56 32.64 -17.17
N THR A 363 19.81 33.40 -16.40
CA THR A 363 19.87 34.86 -16.34
C THR A 363 20.46 35.36 -15.02
N VAL A 364 21.00 36.57 -15.07
CA VAL A 364 21.44 37.41 -13.95
C VAL A 364 20.67 38.72 -14.05
N ASN A 365 20.46 39.43 -12.93
CA ASN A 365 19.66 40.67 -12.92
C ASN A 365 18.27 40.45 -13.56
N ILE A 366 17.59 39.35 -13.19
CA ILE A 366 16.24 38.98 -13.63
C ILE A 366 16.15 38.47 -15.08
N ASN A 367 16.83 39.09 -16.05
CA ASN A 367 16.67 38.74 -17.47
C ASN A 367 17.93 38.84 -18.34
N GLU A 368 19.08 39.22 -17.78
CA GLU A 368 20.33 39.32 -18.55
C GLU A 368 20.99 37.94 -18.69
N THR A 369 21.04 37.39 -19.89
CA THR A 369 21.64 36.07 -20.12
C THR A 369 23.13 36.06 -19.74
N SER A 370 23.54 35.09 -18.92
CA SER A 370 24.93 34.92 -18.47
C SER A 370 25.30 33.44 -18.35
N ASP A 371 26.58 33.14 -18.20
CA ASP A 371 27.03 31.77 -17.96
C ASP A 371 26.82 31.38 -16.49
N THR A 372 25.67 30.78 -16.19
CA THR A 372 25.36 30.29 -14.83
C THR A 372 25.85 28.87 -14.56
N ARG A 373 26.57 28.23 -15.49
CA ARG A 373 27.14 26.87 -15.29
C ARG A 373 28.03 26.73 -14.05
N PRO A 374 28.79 27.75 -13.59
CA PRO A 374 29.50 27.67 -12.33
C PRO A 374 28.56 27.45 -11.13
N PHE A 375 27.41 28.13 -11.10
CA PHE A 375 26.38 27.96 -10.06
C PHE A 375 25.75 26.58 -10.12
N VAL A 376 25.53 26.05 -11.32
CA VAL A 376 25.07 24.68 -11.52
C VAL A 376 26.04 23.67 -10.93
N GLN A 377 27.35 23.84 -11.20
CA GLN A 377 28.37 22.94 -10.69
C GLN A 377 28.52 23.03 -9.17
N THR A 378 28.55 24.25 -8.60
CA THR A 378 28.65 24.42 -7.14
C THR A 378 27.40 23.89 -6.43
N THR A 379 26.21 24.08 -7.00
CA THR A 379 24.96 23.53 -6.45
C THR A 379 24.95 22.01 -6.52
N SER A 380 25.41 21.45 -7.64
CA SER A 380 25.54 20.00 -7.80
C SER A 380 26.47 19.40 -6.75
N ASN A 381 27.62 20.02 -6.49
CA ASN A 381 28.54 19.60 -5.44
C ASN A 381 27.92 19.77 -4.03
N PHE A 382 27.30 20.91 -3.76
CA PHE A 382 26.65 21.21 -2.48
C PHE A 382 25.60 20.17 -2.09
N LEU A 383 24.73 19.80 -3.04
CA LEU A 383 23.73 18.75 -2.83
C LEU A 383 24.37 17.36 -2.74
N ALA A 384 25.41 17.08 -3.55
CA ALA A 384 26.09 15.80 -3.53
C ALA A 384 26.81 15.53 -2.20
N GLU A 385 27.42 16.55 -1.59
CA GLU A 385 28.09 16.41 -0.29
C GLU A 385 27.12 16.10 0.86
N ARG A 386 25.91 16.67 0.82
CA ARG A 386 24.88 16.50 1.87
C ARG A 386 24.02 15.27 1.68
N PHE A 387 23.68 14.97 0.43
CA PHE A 387 22.70 13.95 0.09
C PHE A 387 23.33 12.78 -0.67
N GLY A 388 24.64 12.78 -0.90
CA GLY A 388 25.40 11.67 -1.50
C GLY A 388 25.31 11.53 -3.02
N GLY A 389 24.71 12.52 -3.70
CA GLY A 389 24.67 12.60 -5.17
C GLY A 389 23.81 13.76 -5.65
N SER A 390 23.91 14.11 -6.92
CA SER A 390 23.02 15.08 -7.57
C SER A 390 22.93 14.81 -9.07
N THR A 391 21.89 15.34 -9.71
CA THR A 391 21.67 15.25 -11.16
C THR A 391 21.15 16.58 -11.67
N THR A 392 21.64 16.98 -12.83
CA THR A 392 21.29 18.24 -13.47
C THR A 392 20.49 17.99 -14.74
N LYS A 393 19.43 18.76 -14.95
CA LYS A 393 18.64 18.75 -16.18
C LYS A 393 18.38 20.18 -16.65
N GLU A 394 18.46 20.42 -17.95
CA GLU A 394 18.04 21.68 -18.57
C GLU A 394 16.53 21.65 -18.85
N ALA A 395 15.84 22.76 -18.55
CA ALA A 395 14.41 22.95 -18.77
C ALA A 395 14.12 24.39 -19.20
N GLN A 396 12.91 24.64 -19.69
CA GLN A 396 12.39 25.99 -19.95
C GLN A 396 11.43 26.36 -18.82
N GLY A 397 11.58 27.55 -18.25
CA GLY A 397 10.74 28.08 -17.18
C GLY A 397 10.10 29.40 -17.58
N VAL A 398 8.86 29.61 -17.13
CA VAL A 398 8.13 30.87 -17.32
C VAL A 398 7.60 31.33 -15.97
N TRP A 399 7.95 32.55 -15.56
CA TRP A 399 7.58 33.11 -14.27
C TRP A 399 7.04 34.53 -14.43
N ASN A 400 6.31 35.01 -13.44
CA ASN A 400 5.85 36.39 -13.39
C ASN A 400 6.65 37.17 -12.34
N SER A 401 7.56 38.03 -12.78
CA SER A 401 8.30 38.98 -11.96
C SER A 401 7.42 40.18 -11.61
N GLU A 402 7.54 40.69 -10.39
CA GLU A 402 6.79 41.87 -9.97
C GLU A 402 7.24 43.14 -10.72
N HIS A 403 8.50 43.18 -11.18
CA HIS A 403 9.09 44.37 -11.79
C HIS A 403 9.12 44.29 -13.33
N THR A 404 9.32 43.10 -13.90
CA THR A 404 9.51 42.92 -15.35
C THR A 404 8.35 42.18 -16.04
N GLY A 405 7.39 41.63 -15.28
CA GLY A 405 6.29 40.85 -15.82
C GLY A 405 6.69 39.41 -16.17
N LEU A 406 6.11 38.85 -17.23
CA LEU A 406 6.41 37.48 -17.65
C LEU A 406 7.84 37.36 -18.18
N VAL A 407 8.64 36.50 -17.54
CA VAL A 407 10.00 36.16 -17.95
C VAL A 407 10.00 34.71 -18.42
N ASP A 408 10.50 34.49 -19.64
CA ASP A 408 10.70 33.18 -20.24
C ASP A 408 12.21 32.91 -20.35
N GLU A 409 12.71 31.91 -19.64
CA GLU A 409 14.14 31.64 -19.57
C GLU A 409 14.48 30.15 -19.45
N LYS A 410 15.70 29.80 -19.89
CA LYS A 410 16.26 28.48 -19.64
C LYS A 410 16.67 28.36 -18.18
N VAL A 411 16.39 27.22 -17.58
CA VAL A 411 16.71 26.94 -16.18
C VAL A 411 17.32 25.56 -16.04
N TYR A 412 18.33 25.47 -15.17
CA TYR A 412 18.95 24.21 -14.78
C TYR A 412 18.32 23.73 -13.48
N ILE A 413 17.72 22.53 -13.52
CA ILE A 413 17.17 21.85 -12.36
C ILE A 413 18.26 20.95 -11.80
N VAL A 414 18.85 21.35 -10.68
CA VAL A 414 19.83 20.52 -9.95
C VAL A 414 19.10 19.83 -8.82
N SER A 415 19.03 18.50 -8.89
CA SER A 415 18.21 17.69 -8.00
C SER A 415 19.01 16.61 -7.28
N SER A 416 18.52 16.19 -6.13
CA SER A 416 19.08 15.09 -5.34
C SER A 416 17.98 14.32 -4.61
N TYR A 417 18.28 13.07 -4.27
CA TYR A 417 17.42 12.23 -3.44
C TYR A 417 18.03 12.07 -2.05
N ALA A 418 17.22 12.35 -1.04
CA ALA A 418 17.63 12.43 0.36
C ALA A 418 16.79 11.53 1.26
N THR A 419 17.38 11.04 2.34
CA THR A 419 16.60 10.41 3.43
C THR A 419 15.87 11.47 4.23
N GLN A 420 14.80 11.10 4.95
CA GLN A 420 14.13 12.05 5.85
C GLN A 420 15.09 12.61 6.92
N ALA A 421 16.04 11.80 7.40
CA ALA A 421 17.02 12.23 8.38
C ALA A 421 17.98 13.29 7.80
N ASP A 422 18.45 13.09 6.56
CA ASP A 422 19.32 14.07 5.89
C ASP A 422 18.55 15.36 5.58
N MET A 423 17.28 15.25 5.17
CA MET A 423 16.41 16.41 4.99
C MET A 423 16.29 17.21 6.28
N ASN A 424 15.95 16.55 7.40
CA ASN A 424 15.83 17.23 8.70
C ASN A 424 17.16 17.85 9.16
N ARG A 425 18.31 17.26 8.80
CA ARG A 425 19.63 17.74 9.21
C ARG A 425 20.11 18.93 8.37
N HIS A 426 19.84 18.94 7.07
CA HIS A 426 20.46 19.87 6.12
C HIS A 426 19.48 20.85 5.48
N MET A 427 18.19 20.82 5.82
CA MET A 427 17.20 21.72 5.20
C MET A 427 17.55 23.19 5.38
N ASP A 428 17.92 23.60 6.59
CA ASP A 428 18.27 24.99 6.89
C ASP A 428 19.50 25.44 6.05
N ASP A 429 20.52 24.58 5.93
CA ASP A 429 21.68 24.82 5.08
C ASP A 429 21.27 25.04 3.61
N VAL A 430 20.32 24.23 3.10
CA VAL A 430 19.84 24.34 1.72
C VAL A 430 19.13 25.67 1.50
N VAL A 431 18.23 26.04 2.42
CA VAL A 431 17.48 27.30 2.33
C VAL A 431 18.45 28.49 2.32
N ASP A 432 19.45 28.49 3.20
CA ASP A 432 20.43 29.57 3.26
C ASP A 432 21.35 29.60 2.03
N TYR A 433 21.71 28.44 1.49
CA TYR A 433 22.43 28.35 0.23
C TYR A 433 21.63 28.92 -0.95
N VAL A 434 20.32 28.64 -1.03
CA VAL A 434 19.45 29.19 -2.09
C VAL A 434 19.34 30.71 -1.95
N LYS A 435 19.22 31.26 -0.74
CA LYS A 435 19.26 32.71 -0.49
C LYS A 435 20.58 33.34 -0.94
N GLN A 436 21.71 32.66 -0.72
CA GLN A 436 23.02 33.12 -1.17
C GLN A 436 23.07 33.20 -2.70
N ILE A 437 22.70 32.12 -3.41
CA ILE A 437 22.68 32.11 -4.88
C ILE A 437 21.75 33.19 -5.42
N LYS A 438 20.56 33.34 -4.83
CA LYS A 438 19.60 34.39 -5.19
C LYS A 438 20.25 35.77 -5.18
N SER A 439 20.99 36.09 -4.11
CA SER A 439 21.70 37.36 -3.96
C SER A 439 22.82 37.52 -5.00
N GLU A 440 23.61 36.47 -5.24
CA GLU A 440 24.72 36.49 -6.20
C GLU A 440 24.23 36.62 -7.65
N LEU A 441 23.14 35.97 -8.02
CA LEU A 441 22.48 36.08 -9.33
C LEU A 441 21.59 37.33 -9.44
N LYS A 442 21.37 38.06 -8.34
CA LYS A 442 20.50 39.23 -8.23
C LYS A 442 19.08 38.95 -8.75
N GLN A 443 18.52 37.82 -8.30
CA GLN A 443 17.18 37.37 -8.66
C GLN A 443 16.15 37.82 -7.60
N GLU A 444 14.93 38.14 -8.03
CA GLU A 444 13.82 38.49 -7.12
C GLU A 444 13.37 37.28 -6.28
N ALA A 445 13.43 36.10 -6.89
CA ALA A 445 13.11 34.83 -6.25
C ALA A 445 13.91 33.69 -6.88
N MET A 446 14.14 32.64 -6.09
CA MET A 446 14.70 31.37 -6.57
C MET A 446 13.74 30.23 -6.23
N ALA A 447 13.55 29.30 -7.16
CA ALA A 447 12.67 28.15 -6.96
C ALA A 447 13.42 27.00 -6.25
N LEU A 448 12.85 26.55 -5.13
CA LEU A 448 13.21 25.33 -4.42
C LEU A 448 12.02 24.38 -4.43
N GLU A 449 12.20 23.17 -4.95
CA GLU A 449 11.18 22.13 -4.93
C GLU A 449 11.57 21.03 -3.94
N ILE A 450 10.61 20.65 -3.09
CA ILE A 450 10.72 19.52 -2.16
C ILE A 450 9.53 18.61 -2.38
N ASN A 451 9.77 17.35 -2.76
CA ASN A 451 8.73 16.36 -2.98
C ASN A 451 7.57 16.86 -3.87
N GLN A 452 7.90 17.48 -5.01
CA GLN A 452 6.94 18.06 -5.96
C GLN A 452 6.14 19.26 -5.44
N GLN A 453 6.53 19.81 -4.29
CA GLN A 453 6.00 21.08 -3.78
C GLN A 453 7.03 22.18 -4.01
N LEU A 454 6.64 23.20 -4.77
CA LEU A 454 7.49 24.34 -5.11
C LEU A 454 7.36 25.44 -4.05
N ALA A 455 8.49 25.96 -3.60
CA ALA A 455 8.62 27.15 -2.78
C ALA A 455 9.49 28.18 -3.51
N LEU A 456 9.11 29.46 -3.42
CA LEU A 456 9.90 30.58 -3.92
C LEU A 456 10.63 31.21 -2.72
N ILE A 457 11.96 31.24 -2.79
CA ILE A 457 12.86 31.76 -1.75
C ILE A 457 13.35 33.15 -2.12
#